data_AF-A0A523ZSV0-F1
#
_entry.id   AF-A0A523ZSV0-F1
#
_cell.length_a   1.000
_cell.length_b   1.000
_cell.length_c   1.000
_cell.angle_alpha   90.00
_cell.angle_beta   90.00
_cell.angle_gamma   90.00
#
_symmetry.space_group_name_H-M   'P 1'
#
loop_
_entity.id
_entity.type
_entity.pdbx_description
1 polymer ?
#
loop_
_entity_poly.entity_id
_entity_poly.type
_entity_poly.pdbx_seq_one_letter_code
_entity_poly.pdbx_strand_id
1 'polypeptide(L)'
;MKLKNNLNINSQSATVGRSCLKLGENVAKIILNPVTRQITNITVYQKNLRFKCKRCATFCCKLGGPNLTKGDIERIKQAGYKTESFLGPVQSGRYESMITPYGCLRNKKDGSCIFLKFNHEKGSYECAIYDVRPILCRLYPFEVETPSPNFIIIKIISCCRGLNNADGELVDRRFIINHIVEAIFGLNSEKTKKKVHRTNSSL
;
A
#
# COMPACT_ATOMS: atom_id res chain seq x y z
N MET A 1 -40.22 -29.78 -47.06
CA MET A 1 -41.37 -29.54 -46.17
C MET A 1 -40.88 -28.84 -44.90
N LYS A 2 -41.55 -27.75 -44.53
CA LYS A 2 -41.35 -26.93 -43.32
C LYS A 2 -41.67 -27.72 -42.05
N LEU A 3 -41.01 -27.35 -40.94
CA LEU A 3 -41.60 -26.92 -39.65
C LEU A 3 -40.44 -26.69 -38.67
N LYS A 4 -39.87 -25.47 -38.61
CA LYS A 4 -40.06 -24.49 -37.53
C LYS A 4 -40.72 -25.06 -36.25
N ASN A 5 -40.01 -24.94 -35.13
CA ASN A 5 -40.62 -24.39 -33.92
C ASN A 5 -39.57 -23.62 -33.10
N ASN A 6 -39.83 -22.32 -32.96
CA ASN A 6 -39.20 -21.40 -32.04
C ASN A 6 -39.80 -21.61 -30.65
N LEU A 7 -38.96 -21.62 -29.61
CA LEU A 7 -39.36 -21.07 -28.31
C LEU A 7 -38.22 -20.19 -27.79
N ASN A 8 -38.47 -18.89 -27.94
CA ASN A 8 -37.75 -17.79 -27.34
C ASN A 8 -38.16 -17.71 -25.87
N ILE A 9 -37.21 -17.84 -24.93
CA ILE A 9 -37.40 -17.39 -23.55
C ILE A 9 -36.23 -16.49 -23.19
N ASN A 10 -36.50 -15.19 -23.30
CA ASN A 10 -35.77 -14.14 -22.63
C ASN A 10 -35.65 -14.48 -21.14
N SER A 11 -34.45 -14.72 -20.66
CA SER A 11 -34.12 -14.49 -19.25
C SER A 11 -32.95 -13.50 -19.19
N GLN A 12 -33.31 -12.23 -19.06
CA GLN A 12 -32.41 -11.22 -18.56
C GLN A 12 -32.05 -11.61 -17.12
N SER A 13 -30.92 -12.28 -16.94
CA SER A 13 -30.29 -12.43 -15.63
C SER A 13 -29.21 -11.37 -15.53
N ALA A 14 -29.55 -10.28 -14.84
CA ALA A 14 -28.62 -9.25 -14.41
C ALA A 14 -27.62 -9.87 -13.42
N THR A 15 -26.57 -10.51 -13.93
CA THR A 15 -25.42 -10.90 -13.12
C THR A 15 -24.57 -9.65 -12.92
N VAL A 16 -24.74 -9.00 -11.76
CA VAL A 16 -23.74 -8.09 -11.19
C VAL A 16 -22.53 -8.94 -10.84
N GLY A 17 -21.77 -9.34 -11.85
CA GLY A 17 -20.49 -9.99 -11.68
C GLY A 17 -19.57 -8.98 -11.02
N ARG A 18 -19.22 -9.21 -9.75
CA ARG A 18 -18.03 -8.57 -9.16
C ARG A 18 -16.87 -8.93 -10.05
N SER A 19 -16.44 -8.01 -10.92
CA SER A 19 -15.19 -8.16 -11.65
C SER A 19 -14.08 -8.23 -10.60
N CYS A 20 -13.54 -9.43 -10.41
CA CYS A 20 -12.36 -9.65 -9.59
C CYS A 20 -11.22 -8.88 -10.25
N LEU A 21 -10.68 -7.86 -9.57
CA LEU A 21 -9.51 -7.14 -10.06
C LEU A 21 -8.36 -8.14 -10.21
N LYS A 22 -7.75 -8.22 -11.39
CA LYS A 22 -6.57 -9.07 -11.60
C LYS A 22 -5.42 -8.56 -10.73
N LEU A 23 -4.59 -9.49 -10.25
CA LEU A 23 -3.39 -9.15 -9.49
C LEU A 23 -2.48 -8.25 -10.35
N GLY A 24 -1.98 -7.15 -9.78
CA GLY A 24 -1.10 -6.23 -10.49
C GLY A 24 -1.81 -5.26 -11.45
N GLU A 25 -3.14 -5.12 -11.36
CA GLU A 25 -3.87 -4.12 -12.13
C GLU A 25 -3.48 -2.70 -11.75
N ASN A 26 -3.28 -1.87 -12.79
CA ASN A 26 -3.03 -0.45 -12.62
C ASN A 26 -4.31 0.23 -12.09
N VAL A 27 -4.21 0.80 -10.89
CA VAL A 27 -5.25 1.60 -10.24
C VAL A 27 -5.18 3.04 -10.71
N ALA A 28 -3.98 3.60 -10.72
CA ALA A 28 -3.77 4.99 -11.11
C ALA A 28 -2.38 5.22 -11.71
N LYS A 29 -2.27 6.27 -12.54
CA LYS A 29 -1.01 6.84 -13.03
C LYS A 29 -0.90 8.28 -12.56
N ILE A 30 0.20 8.62 -11.90
CA ILE A 30 0.50 9.97 -11.43
C ILE A 30 1.62 10.52 -12.32
N ILE A 31 1.38 11.64 -12.99
CA ILE A 31 2.37 12.34 -13.81
C ILE A 31 3.02 13.41 -12.94
N LEU A 32 4.35 13.46 -13.01
CA LEU A 32 5.18 14.41 -12.28
C LEU A 32 5.91 15.31 -13.28
N ASN A 33 6.09 16.57 -12.91
CA ASN A 33 7.07 17.41 -13.57
C ASN A 33 8.48 16.81 -13.34
N PRO A 34 9.28 16.58 -14.40
CA PRO A 34 10.59 15.94 -14.29
C PRO A 34 11.56 16.70 -13.37
N VAL A 35 11.43 18.02 -13.28
CA VAL A 35 12.33 18.92 -12.57
C VAL A 35 11.79 19.20 -11.17
N THR A 36 10.58 19.77 -11.08
CA THR A 36 10.01 20.21 -9.79
C THR A 36 9.43 19.07 -8.98
N ARG A 37 9.24 17.89 -9.59
CA ARG A 37 8.57 16.71 -9.01
C ARG A 37 7.14 16.97 -8.54
N GLN A 38 6.56 18.12 -8.92
CA GLN A 38 5.16 18.45 -8.65
C GLN A 38 4.24 17.55 -9.47
N ILE A 39 3.10 17.17 -8.89
CA ILE A 39 2.09 16.38 -9.57
C ILE A 39 1.41 17.28 -10.61
N THR A 40 1.50 16.90 -11.88
CA THR A 40 0.82 17.61 -12.98
C THR A 40 -0.51 16.95 -13.33
N ASN A 41 -0.63 15.63 -13.19
CA ASN A 41 -1.87 14.92 -13.47
C ASN A 41 -2.00 13.63 -12.65
N ILE A 42 -3.23 13.19 -12.38
CA ILE A 42 -3.56 11.89 -11.81
C ILE A 42 -4.68 11.28 -12.64
N THR A 43 -4.40 10.15 -13.29
CA THR A 43 -5.39 9.36 -14.01
C THR A 43 -5.76 8.13 -13.17
N VAL A 44 -7.02 7.98 -12.80
CA VAL A 44 -7.54 6.79 -12.10
C VAL A 44 -8.24 5.88 -13.11
N TYR A 45 -7.83 4.62 -13.17
CA TYR A 45 -8.35 3.64 -14.14
C TYR A 45 -9.54 2.84 -13.57
N GLN A 46 -9.53 2.55 -12.27
CA GLN A 46 -10.51 1.68 -11.62
C GLN A 46 -11.62 2.50 -10.95
N LYS A 47 -12.65 2.87 -11.73
CA LYS A 47 -13.68 3.83 -11.32
C LYS A 47 -14.54 3.43 -10.13
N ASN A 48 -14.69 2.13 -9.85
CA ASN A 48 -15.56 1.61 -8.79
C ASN A 48 -14.78 0.91 -7.67
N LEU A 49 -13.45 0.99 -7.68
CA LEU A 49 -12.63 0.37 -6.66
C LEU A 49 -12.88 1.05 -5.31
N ARG A 50 -13.16 0.27 -4.28
CA ARG A 50 -13.31 0.76 -2.90
C ARG A 50 -12.29 0.12 -1.97
N PHE A 51 -11.85 0.87 -0.97
CA PHE A 51 -10.92 0.34 0.02
C PHE A 51 -11.23 0.82 1.45
N LYS A 52 -11.15 -0.12 2.39
CA LYS A 52 -11.01 0.16 3.81
C LYS A 52 -10.29 -0.98 4.50
N CYS A 53 -9.23 -0.66 5.24
CA CYS A 53 -8.49 -1.67 6.01
C CYS A 53 -9.40 -2.33 7.05
N LYS A 54 -9.61 -3.64 6.95
CA LYS A 54 -10.43 -4.42 7.88
C LYS A 54 -9.70 -4.86 9.16
N ARG A 55 -8.44 -4.45 9.33
CA ARG A 55 -7.57 -4.90 10.44
C ARG A 55 -7.53 -6.42 10.59
N CYS A 56 -7.61 -7.15 9.47
CA CYS A 56 -7.75 -8.61 9.45
C CYS A 56 -6.44 -9.37 9.65
N ALA A 57 -5.29 -8.67 9.62
CA ALA A 57 -3.93 -9.20 9.72
C ALA A 57 -3.50 -10.23 8.66
N THR A 58 -4.41 -10.70 7.79
CA THR A 58 -4.23 -11.92 6.98
C THR A 58 -3.00 -11.89 6.09
N PHE A 59 -2.83 -10.83 5.30
CA PHE A 59 -1.76 -10.76 4.28
C PHE A 59 -0.72 -9.67 4.57
N CYS A 60 -1.02 -8.71 5.45
CA CYS A 60 -0.10 -7.61 5.76
C CYS A 60 0.64 -7.75 7.10
N CYS A 61 0.10 -8.49 8.08
CA CYS A 61 0.73 -8.63 9.40
C CYS A 61 1.14 -10.07 9.71
N LYS A 62 0.44 -11.08 9.18
CA LYS A 62 0.83 -12.49 9.37
C LYS A 62 1.99 -12.94 8.47
N LEU A 63 2.26 -12.22 7.39
CA LEU A 63 3.39 -12.51 6.48
C LEU A 63 4.69 -11.79 6.89
N GLY A 64 4.74 -11.29 8.11
CA GLY A 64 5.87 -10.56 8.67
C GLY A 64 5.80 -9.04 8.48
N GLY A 65 6.73 -8.37 9.14
CA GLY A 65 6.88 -6.93 9.12
C GLY A 65 7.52 -6.40 7.81
N PRO A 66 7.17 -5.19 7.37
CA PRO A 66 7.76 -4.56 6.19
C PRO A 66 9.18 -4.03 6.46
N ASN A 67 9.88 -3.71 5.37
CA ASN A 67 11.07 -2.84 5.43
C ASN A 67 10.70 -1.44 5.93
N LEU A 68 11.66 -0.79 6.59
CA LEU A 68 11.49 0.50 7.27
C LEU A 68 12.37 1.58 6.64
N THR A 69 11.80 2.78 6.51
CA THR A 69 12.54 4.02 6.27
C THR A 69 13.17 4.53 7.57
N LYS A 70 14.05 5.55 7.47
CA LYS A 70 14.55 6.23 8.66
C LYS A 70 13.40 6.92 9.42
N GLY A 71 12.48 7.57 8.71
CA GLY A 71 11.32 8.23 9.31
C GLY A 71 10.33 7.27 9.95
N ASP A 72 10.21 6.03 9.47
CA ASP A 72 9.46 4.99 10.18
C ASP A 72 10.09 4.67 11.53
N ILE A 73 11.41 4.47 11.56
CA ILE A 73 12.16 4.18 12.79
C ILE A 73 12.00 5.32 13.80
N GLU A 74 12.17 6.57 13.38
CA GLU A 74 12.03 7.72 14.27
C GLU A 74 10.60 7.92 14.77
N ARG A 75 9.58 7.74 13.92
CA ARG A 75 8.16 7.81 14.37
C ARG A 75 7.84 6.74 15.41
N ILE A 76 8.31 5.51 15.21
CA ILE A 76 8.08 4.42 16.16
C ILE A 76 8.83 4.68 17.49
N LYS A 77 10.05 5.22 17.44
CA LYS A 77 10.79 5.65 18.64
C LYS A 77 10.08 6.75 19.41
N GLN A 78 9.58 7.77 18.71
CA GLN A 78 8.83 8.88 19.32
C GLN A 78 7.54 8.41 20.00
N ALA A 79 6.96 7.30 19.53
CA ALA A 79 5.83 6.65 20.19
C ALA A 79 6.21 5.80 21.43
N GLY A 80 7.48 5.82 21.85
CA GLY A 80 7.96 5.19 23.09
C GLY A 80 8.57 3.80 22.92
N TYR A 81 8.75 3.32 21.69
CA TYR A 81 9.33 1.99 21.46
C TYR A 81 10.86 2.05 21.31
N LYS A 82 11.57 1.15 22.02
CA LYS A 82 13.03 1.01 21.89
C LYS A 82 13.38 0.37 20.55
N THR A 83 14.38 0.90 19.84
CA THR A 83 14.78 0.44 18.50
C THR A 83 15.02 -1.07 18.45
N GLU A 84 15.69 -1.62 19.47
CA GLU A 84 16.10 -3.01 19.58
C GLU A 84 14.89 -3.96 19.71
N SER A 85 13.76 -3.42 20.20
CA SER A 85 12.52 -4.19 20.36
C SER A 85 11.82 -4.48 19.02
N PHE A 86 12.05 -3.67 17.99
CA PHE A 86 11.29 -3.76 16.74
C PHE A 86 12.14 -3.81 15.46
N LEU A 87 13.37 -3.29 15.47
CA LEU A 87 14.21 -3.20 14.28
C LEU A 87 15.01 -4.49 14.10
N GLY A 88 14.93 -5.07 12.90
CA GLY A 88 15.73 -6.20 12.45
C GLY A 88 16.54 -5.84 11.19
N PRO A 89 17.38 -6.77 10.70
CA PRO A 89 18.16 -6.57 9.47
C PRO A 89 17.25 -6.37 8.26
N VAL A 90 17.76 -5.74 7.20
CA VAL A 90 16.99 -5.57 5.96
C VAL A 90 16.62 -6.93 5.38
N GLN A 91 15.36 -7.11 4.96
CA GLN A 91 14.95 -8.29 4.22
C GLN A 91 15.11 -8.04 2.71
N SER A 92 16.12 -8.69 2.12
CA SER A 92 16.34 -8.75 0.67
C SER A 92 15.21 -9.50 -0.03
N GLY A 93 14.85 -9.09 -1.25
CA GLY A 93 13.86 -9.80 -2.08
C GLY A 93 12.40 -9.36 -1.91
N ARG A 94 12.07 -8.49 -0.94
CA ARG A 94 10.75 -7.85 -0.85
C ARG A 94 10.75 -6.53 -1.61
N TYR A 95 10.64 -6.63 -2.93
CA TYR A 95 10.47 -5.54 -3.91
C TYR A 95 11.59 -4.50 -3.95
N GLU A 96 12.01 -4.15 -5.16
CA GLU A 96 12.83 -2.97 -5.44
C GLU A 96 11.97 -1.72 -5.18
N SER A 97 11.77 -1.43 -3.90
CA SER A 97 10.86 -0.38 -3.44
C SER A 97 11.48 0.99 -3.65
N MET A 98 10.64 2.01 -3.87
CA MET A 98 11.06 3.42 -3.78
C MET A 98 11.75 3.80 -2.45
N ILE A 99 11.65 2.91 -1.45
CA ILE A 99 12.17 3.05 -0.11
C ILE A 99 13.58 2.49 -0.04
N THR A 100 14.55 3.32 0.35
CA THR A 100 15.86 2.83 0.79
C THR A 100 15.68 2.21 2.19
N PRO A 101 15.79 0.87 2.33
CA PRO A 101 15.53 0.24 3.62
C PRO A 101 16.70 0.48 4.58
N TYR A 102 16.38 0.85 5.83
CA TYR A 102 17.36 0.92 6.93
C TYR A 102 17.29 -0.30 7.86
N GLY A 103 16.24 -1.09 7.74
CA GLY A 103 16.01 -2.34 8.44
C GLY A 103 14.60 -2.86 8.12
N CYS A 104 14.16 -3.90 8.81
CA CYS A 104 12.78 -4.36 8.75
C CYS A 104 12.13 -4.41 10.13
N LEU A 105 10.81 -4.41 10.18
CA LEU A 105 10.12 -4.81 11.40
C LEU A 105 10.41 -6.29 11.68
N ARG A 106 10.84 -6.57 12.91
CA ARG A 106 11.05 -7.94 13.40
C ARG A 106 9.77 -8.75 13.29
N ASN A 107 9.96 -10.06 13.18
CA ASN A 107 8.89 -11.03 13.23
C ASN A 107 8.93 -11.78 14.57
N LYS A 108 7.77 -12.26 15.00
CA LYS A 108 7.66 -13.28 16.04
C LYS A 108 8.13 -14.63 15.49
N LYS A 109 8.21 -15.63 16.38
CA LYS A 109 8.58 -17.01 16.02
C LYS A 109 7.62 -17.63 15.00
N ASP A 110 6.36 -17.25 15.00
CA ASP A 110 5.34 -17.71 14.04
C ASP A 110 5.41 -17.00 12.67
N GLY A 111 6.39 -16.13 12.46
CA GLY A 111 6.56 -15.34 11.23
C GLY A 111 5.70 -14.07 11.16
N SER A 112 4.75 -13.87 12.08
CA SER A 112 3.94 -12.65 12.11
C SER A 112 4.73 -11.43 12.58
N CYS A 113 4.28 -10.23 12.21
CA CYS A 113 4.87 -8.97 12.62
C CYS A 113 4.92 -8.86 14.16
N ILE A 114 6.03 -8.34 14.70
CA ILE A 114 6.25 -8.17 16.14
C ILE A 114 5.13 -7.39 16.85
N PHE A 115 4.48 -6.46 16.15
CA PHE A 115 3.41 -5.61 16.70
C PHE A 115 2.00 -6.17 16.53
N LEU A 116 1.84 -7.35 15.92
CA LEU A 116 0.52 -8.00 15.83
C LEU A 116 0.10 -8.52 17.20
N LYS A 117 -1.13 -8.25 17.62
CA LYS A 117 -1.76 -8.81 18.81
C LYS A 117 -3.08 -9.47 18.43
N PHE A 118 -3.51 -10.46 19.20
CA PHE A 118 -4.85 -11.00 19.12
C PHE A 118 -5.58 -10.65 20.42
N ASN A 119 -6.72 -9.99 20.28
CA ASN A 119 -7.61 -9.67 21.37
C ASN A 119 -8.60 -10.84 21.51
N HIS A 120 -8.41 -11.66 22.55
CA HIS A 120 -9.21 -12.86 22.78
C HIS A 120 -10.67 -12.53 23.14
N GLU A 121 -10.91 -11.45 23.87
CA GLU A 121 -12.26 -11.02 24.26
C GLU A 121 -13.08 -10.59 23.04
N LYS A 122 -12.46 -9.84 22.11
CA LYS A 122 -13.10 -9.36 20.89
C LYS A 122 -13.02 -10.35 19.73
N GLY A 123 -12.25 -11.43 19.87
CA GLY A 123 -11.94 -12.37 18.79
C GLY A 123 -11.29 -11.71 17.56
N SER A 124 -10.49 -10.64 17.76
CA SER A 124 -10.00 -9.78 16.66
C SER A 124 -8.51 -9.50 16.73
N TYR A 125 -7.89 -9.23 15.58
CA TYR A 125 -6.48 -8.82 15.52
C TYR A 125 -6.32 -7.30 15.74
N GLU A 126 -5.25 -6.93 16.41
CA GLU A 126 -4.87 -5.54 16.69
C GLU A 126 -3.40 -5.30 16.32
N CYS A 127 -3.08 -4.09 15.87
CA CYS A 127 -1.70 -3.66 15.68
C CYS A 127 -1.34 -2.68 16.79
N ALA A 128 -0.33 -3.01 17.59
CA ALA A 128 0.07 -2.19 18.73
C ALA A 128 0.57 -0.78 18.33
N ILE A 129 0.96 -0.59 17.07
CA ILE A 129 1.45 0.68 16.54
C ILE A 129 0.56 1.23 15.41
N TYR A 130 -0.76 0.98 15.46
CA TYR A 130 -1.65 1.26 14.32
C TYR A 130 -1.56 2.72 13.82
N ASP A 131 -1.43 3.68 14.72
CA ASP A 131 -1.43 5.11 14.38
C ASP A 131 -0.07 5.59 13.84
N VAL A 132 1.02 4.93 14.26
CA VAL A 132 2.40 5.24 13.81
C VAL A 132 2.95 4.17 12.86
N ARG A 133 2.07 3.46 12.15
CA ARG A 133 2.42 2.37 11.23
C ARG A 133 3.51 2.78 10.23
N PRO A 134 4.39 1.86 9.80
CA PRO A 134 5.33 2.14 8.72
C PRO A 134 4.63 2.56 7.41
N ILE A 135 5.34 3.28 6.54
CA ILE A 135 4.81 3.73 5.24
C ILE A 135 4.24 2.57 4.42
N LEU A 136 4.96 1.44 4.33
CA LEU A 136 4.49 0.26 3.60
C LEU A 136 3.20 -0.34 4.21
N CYS A 137 3.03 -0.29 5.54
CA CYS A 137 1.80 -0.72 6.19
C CYS A 137 0.61 0.24 5.94
N ARG A 138 0.88 1.53 5.70
CA ARG A 138 -0.16 2.51 5.32
C ARG A 138 -0.55 2.38 3.84
N LEU A 139 0.41 2.07 2.97
CA LEU A 139 0.19 1.90 1.55
C LEU A 139 -0.53 0.59 1.22
N TYR A 140 -0.35 -0.48 2.00
CA TYR A 140 -1.02 -1.76 1.73
C TYR A 140 -2.55 -1.60 1.61
N PRO A 141 -3.18 -2.11 0.52
CA PRO A 141 -2.70 -3.08 -0.46
C PRO A 141 -2.20 -2.46 -1.78
N PHE A 142 -1.91 -1.16 -1.81
CA PHE A 142 -1.41 -0.47 -2.98
C PHE A 142 0.11 -0.66 -3.10
N GLU A 143 0.53 -1.08 -4.28
CA GLU A 143 1.94 -1.14 -4.67
C GLU A 143 2.26 0.11 -5.49
N VAL A 144 3.46 0.65 -5.26
CA VAL A 144 3.89 1.87 -5.94
C VAL A 144 5.16 1.59 -6.73
N GLU A 145 5.06 1.78 -8.03
CA GLU A 145 6.17 1.62 -8.96
C GLU A 145 6.57 2.97 -9.55
N THR A 146 7.88 3.17 -9.74
CA THR A 146 8.45 4.33 -10.45
C THR A 146 9.23 3.85 -11.67
N PRO A 147 8.55 3.53 -12.79
CA PRO A 147 9.24 3.11 -14.00
C PRO A 147 10.13 4.22 -14.61
N SER A 148 9.82 5.49 -14.31
CA SER A 148 10.66 6.63 -14.71
C SER A 148 10.54 7.79 -13.72
N PRO A 149 11.42 8.81 -13.80
CA PRO A 149 11.30 10.02 -12.99
C PRO A 149 9.99 10.82 -13.21
N ASN A 150 9.30 10.60 -14.33
CA ASN A 150 8.21 11.46 -14.81
C ASN A 150 6.83 10.92 -14.44
N PHE A 151 6.73 9.65 -14.02
CA PHE A 151 5.46 9.10 -13.60
C PHE A 151 5.60 7.97 -12.59
N ILE A 152 4.55 7.83 -11.79
CA ILE A 152 4.35 6.75 -10.81
C ILE A 152 3.15 5.92 -11.27
N ILE A 153 3.24 4.60 -11.13
CA ILE A 153 2.12 3.67 -11.31
C ILE A 153 1.72 3.12 -9.95
N ILE A 154 0.42 3.18 -9.67
CA ILE A 154 -0.19 2.55 -8.49
C ILE A 154 -0.83 1.25 -8.96
N LYS A 155 -0.39 0.14 -8.39
CA LYS A 155 -0.96 -1.20 -8.58
C LYS A 155 -1.64 -1.68 -7.31
N ILE A 156 -2.34 -2.81 -7.40
CA ILE A 156 -3.08 -3.38 -6.28
C ILE A 156 -2.81 -4.86 -6.06
N ILE A 157 -2.69 -5.21 -4.78
CA ILE A 157 -2.68 -6.59 -4.31
C ILE A 157 -4.13 -7.04 -4.12
N SER A 158 -4.66 -7.77 -5.11
CA SER A 158 -6.09 -8.09 -5.22
C SER A 158 -6.63 -9.01 -4.13
N CYS A 159 -5.77 -9.73 -3.38
CA CYS A 159 -6.20 -10.64 -2.31
C CYS A 159 -6.54 -9.93 -0.97
N CYS A 160 -6.42 -8.61 -0.89
CA CYS A 160 -6.73 -7.89 0.33
C CYS A 160 -8.24 -7.89 0.64
N ARG A 161 -8.61 -8.38 1.83
CA ARG A 161 -10.00 -8.37 2.33
C ARG A 161 -10.62 -6.98 2.48
N GLY A 162 -9.81 -5.92 2.41
CA GLY A 162 -10.27 -4.54 2.47
C GLY A 162 -10.84 -4.00 1.15
N LEU A 163 -10.69 -4.72 0.05
CA LEU A 163 -11.11 -4.27 -1.28
C LEU A 163 -12.59 -4.52 -1.54
N ASN A 164 -13.21 -3.59 -2.27
CA ASN A 164 -14.58 -3.66 -2.80
C ASN A 164 -15.65 -4.00 -1.75
N ASN A 165 -15.48 -3.47 -0.54
CA ASN A 165 -16.49 -3.52 0.51
C ASN A 165 -17.38 -2.28 0.46
N ALA A 166 -18.66 -2.44 0.84
CA ALA A 166 -19.64 -1.34 0.82
C ALA A 166 -19.28 -0.18 1.76
N ASP A 167 -18.63 -0.47 2.88
CA ASP A 167 -18.13 0.52 3.85
C ASP A 167 -16.74 1.09 3.47
N GLY A 168 -16.22 0.75 2.29
CA GLY A 168 -14.96 1.26 1.76
C GLY A 168 -15.11 2.63 1.10
N GLU A 169 -14.10 3.49 1.30
CA GLU A 169 -14.00 4.75 0.56
C GLU A 169 -13.70 4.45 -0.92
N LEU A 170 -14.23 5.28 -1.81
CA LEU A 170 -13.93 5.20 -3.24
C LEU A 170 -12.45 5.53 -3.46
N VAL A 171 -11.74 4.69 -4.21
CA VAL A 171 -10.35 4.92 -4.61
C VAL A 171 -10.33 5.87 -5.81
N ASP A 172 -10.69 7.12 -5.55
CA ASP A 172 -10.71 8.22 -6.51
C ASP A 172 -9.45 9.10 -6.38
N ARG A 173 -9.42 10.20 -7.14
CA ARG A 173 -8.30 11.15 -7.09
C ARG A 173 -8.02 11.67 -5.67
N ARG A 174 -9.06 11.93 -4.87
CA ARG A 174 -8.94 12.44 -3.51
C ARG A 174 -8.31 11.38 -2.60
N PHE A 175 -8.77 10.14 -2.69
CA PHE A 175 -8.19 9.01 -1.97
C PHE A 175 -6.69 8.85 -2.31
N ILE A 176 -6.34 8.88 -3.59
CA ILE A 176 -4.94 8.76 -4.04
C ILE A 176 -4.08 9.87 -3.43
N ILE A 177 -4.58 11.12 -3.41
CA ILE A 177 -3.84 12.24 -2.82
C ILE A 177 -3.64 12.04 -1.32
N ASN A 178 -4.73 11.82 -0.59
CA ASN A 178 -4.71 11.80 0.88
C ASN A 178 -3.99 10.60 1.46
N HIS A 179 -4.03 9.44 0.80
CA HIS A 179 -3.51 8.19 1.38
C HIS A 179 -2.24 7.67 0.72
N ILE A 180 -2.06 7.93 -0.57
CA ILE A 180 -0.96 7.34 -1.33
C ILE A 180 0.12 8.39 -1.59
N VAL A 181 -0.25 9.55 -2.15
CA VAL A 181 0.70 10.64 -2.44
C VAL A 181 1.34 11.13 -1.15
N GLU A 182 0.58 11.44 -0.11
CA GLU A 182 1.17 11.87 1.17
C GLU A 182 2.18 10.86 1.72
N ALA A 183 1.86 9.56 1.64
CA ALA A 183 2.75 8.50 2.08
C ALA A 183 4.02 8.41 1.21
N ILE A 184 3.92 8.62 -0.11
CA ILE A 184 5.05 8.61 -1.05
C ILE A 184 5.93 9.85 -0.89
N PHE A 185 5.37 11.05 -0.81
CA PHE A 185 6.17 12.28 -0.73
C PHE A 185 6.78 12.48 0.65
N GLY A 186 6.18 11.90 1.70
CA GLY A 186 6.85 11.71 2.99
C GLY A 186 8.12 10.85 2.91
N LEU A 187 8.30 10.02 1.86
CA LEU A 187 9.56 9.32 1.57
C LEU A 187 10.62 10.23 0.94
N ASN A 188 10.20 11.27 0.21
CA ASN A 188 11.09 12.10 -0.59
C ASN A 188 11.71 13.26 0.20
N SER A 189 11.08 13.70 1.30
CA SER A 189 11.68 14.67 2.24
C SER A 189 12.99 14.19 2.89
N GLU A 190 13.24 12.87 2.88
CA GLU A 190 14.50 12.27 3.36
C GLU A 190 15.57 12.20 2.26
N LYS A 191 15.18 12.20 0.97
CA LYS A 191 16.12 12.13 -0.16
C LYS A 191 16.78 13.48 -0.43
N THR A 192 16.07 14.60 -0.21
CA THR A 192 16.61 15.96 -0.42
C THR A 192 17.74 16.29 0.56
N LYS A 193 17.74 15.74 1.77
CA LYS A 193 18.80 15.96 2.77
C LYS A 193 20.13 15.26 2.43
N LYS A 194 20.13 14.21 1.60
CA LYS A 194 21.36 13.52 1.19
C LYS A 194 22.13 14.22 0.07
N LYS A 195 21.51 15.15 -0.68
CA LYS A 195 22.20 15.90 -1.75
C LYS A 195 22.94 17.15 -1.23
N VAL A 196 22.57 17.65 -0.03
CA VAL A 196 23.17 18.85 0.58
C VAL A 196 24.45 18.55 1.38
N HIS A 197 24.69 17.29 1.78
CA HIS A 197 25.83 16.92 2.63
C HIS A 197 27.05 16.32 1.90
N ARG A 198 27.15 16.49 0.57
CA ARG A 198 28.29 16.00 -0.23
C ARG A 198 29.06 17.07 -1.01
N THR A 199 28.83 18.35 -0.72
CA THR A 199 29.66 19.46 -1.23
C THR A 199 30.03 20.36 -0.06
N ASN A 200 31.16 20.05 0.58
CA ASN A 200 32.14 20.99 1.13
C ASN A 200 33.22 20.21 1.89
N SER A 201 34.23 19.76 1.14
CA SER A 201 35.56 19.40 1.64
C SER A 201 36.52 19.52 0.47
N SER A 202 36.91 20.76 0.17
CA SER A 202 38.04 21.13 -0.69
C SER A 202 38.34 22.60 -0.46
N LEU A 203 39.14 22.88 0.57
CA LEU A 203 40.24 23.84 0.66
C LEU A 203 40.71 23.90 2.11
#